data_AF-A0A2P4YJI7-F1
#
_entry.id   AF-A0A2P4YJI7-F1
#
_cell.length_a   1.000
_cell.length_b   1.000
_cell.length_c   1.000
_cell.angle_alpha   90.00
_cell.angle_beta   90.00
_cell.angle_gamma   90.00
#
_symmetry.space_group_name_H-M   'P 1'
#
loop_
_entity.id
_entity.type
_entity.pdbx_description
1 polymer ?
#
loop_
_entity_poly.entity_id
_entity_poly.type
_entity_poly.pdbx_seq_one_letter_code
_entity_poly.pdbx_strand_id
1 'polypeptide(L)'
;MELSRAESALRTLKNRPKAPQGAVDTALAILQLISPSKASDESSNEETQRELLQQELESLLVYGNERWEPVAVFLVVVRDLLSRHLQLQDLDANTDFSLPPAELPLYVSSIAPLSDDFVTQTVKPAVHQHMEYYEPRVRMAVAKLLGVLAKWDLRWVTEEFTPQIVDSVVANLSRSPDFEETGFDELDDNVSNNGM
;
A
#
# COMPACT_ATOMS: atom_id res chain seq x y z
N MET A 1 -3.78 2.90 -12.21
CA MET A 1 -3.63 1.85 -11.18
C MET A 1 -4.67 2.16 -10.15
N GLU A 2 -5.53 1.18 -9.94
CA GLU A 2 -6.57 1.24 -8.94
C GLU A 2 -5.98 0.64 -7.67
N LEU A 3 -5.79 1.48 -6.66
CA LEU A 3 -5.20 1.12 -5.37
C LEU A 3 -6.29 0.92 -4.30
N SER A 4 -7.50 0.56 -4.73
CA SER A 4 -8.67 0.39 -3.87
C SER A 4 -8.75 -1.00 -3.24
N ARG A 5 -8.35 -2.06 -3.96
CA ARG A 5 -8.38 -3.46 -3.49
C ARG A 5 -7.16 -4.24 -3.96
N ALA A 6 -6.79 -5.31 -3.23
CA ALA A 6 -5.64 -6.13 -3.55
C ALA A 6 -5.68 -6.64 -4.99
N GLU A 7 -6.79 -7.24 -5.41
CA GLU A 7 -6.96 -7.79 -6.74
C GLU A 7 -6.75 -6.76 -7.85
N SER A 8 -7.36 -5.57 -7.73
CA SER A 8 -7.22 -4.52 -8.75
C SER A 8 -5.81 -3.92 -8.77
N ALA A 9 -5.20 -3.73 -7.58
CA ALA A 9 -3.83 -3.24 -7.47
C ALA A 9 -2.83 -4.19 -8.13
N LEU A 10 -2.93 -5.49 -7.84
CA LEU A 10 -2.08 -6.53 -8.43
C LEU A 10 -2.28 -6.62 -9.95
N ARG A 11 -3.53 -6.66 -10.43
CA ARG A 11 -3.83 -6.75 -11.87
C ARG A 11 -3.38 -5.54 -12.68
N THR A 12 -3.43 -4.35 -12.08
CA THR A 12 -3.12 -3.10 -12.79
C THR A 12 -1.64 -2.71 -12.73
N LEU A 13 -0.79 -3.44 -11.99
CA LEU A 13 0.66 -3.21 -11.96
C LEU A 13 1.31 -3.35 -13.33
N LYS A 14 0.93 -4.38 -14.11
CA LYS A 14 1.44 -4.60 -15.48
C LYS A 14 1.17 -3.45 -16.46
N ASN A 15 0.17 -2.61 -16.17
CA ASN A 15 -0.18 -1.46 -17.00
C ASN A 15 0.72 -0.25 -16.72
N ARG A 16 1.72 -0.39 -15.84
CA ARG A 16 2.66 0.66 -15.50
C ARG A 16 3.90 0.58 -16.40
N PRO A 17 4.20 1.63 -17.17
CA PRO A 17 5.27 1.58 -18.17
C PRO A 17 6.68 1.46 -17.58
N LYS A 18 6.83 1.71 -16.27
CA LYS A 18 8.12 1.69 -15.57
C LYS A 18 8.22 0.62 -14.48
N ALA A 19 7.21 -0.24 -14.32
CA ALA A 19 7.25 -1.30 -13.32
C ALA A 19 8.26 -2.39 -13.77
N PRO A 20 9.15 -2.86 -12.88
CA PRO A 20 10.04 -3.98 -13.19
C PRO A 20 9.23 -5.23 -13.54
N GLN A 21 9.68 -6.01 -14.54
CA GLN A 21 8.98 -7.23 -14.93
C GLN A 21 8.86 -8.23 -13.77
N GLY A 22 9.92 -8.36 -12.96
CA GLY A 22 9.89 -9.20 -11.76
C GLY A 22 8.79 -8.79 -10.77
N ALA A 23 8.53 -7.49 -10.61
CA ALA A 23 7.43 -7.01 -9.77
C ALA A 23 6.05 -7.38 -10.34
N VAL A 24 5.91 -7.38 -11.66
CA VAL A 24 4.69 -7.81 -12.34
C VAL A 24 4.46 -9.31 -12.15
N ASP A 25 5.51 -10.11 -12.29
CA ASP A 25 5.44 -11.57 -12.13
C ASP A 25 5.11 -11.95 -10.68
N THR A 26 5.77 -11.31 -9.70
CA THR A 26 5.43 -11.44 -8.26
C THR A 26 3.99 -11.02 -7.97
N ALA A 27 3.50 -9.92 -8.56
CA ALA A 27 2.11 -9.51 -8.37
C ALA A 27 1.09 -10.54 -8.92
N LEU A 28 1.43 -11.22 -10.02
CA LEU A 28 0.61 -12.31 -10.53
C LEU A 28 0.66 -13.55 -9.63
N ALA A 29 1.82 -13.88 -9.06
CA ALA A 29 1.96 -14.96 -8.09
C ALA A 29 1.12 -14.71 -6.83
N ILE A 30 1.21 -13.51 -6.26
CA ILE A 30 0.37 -13.08 -5.13
C ILE A 30 -1.11 -13.20 -5.49
N LEU A 31 -1.50 -12.74 -6.69
CA LEU A 31 -2.90 -12.82 -7.13
C LEU A 31 -3.41 -14.27 -7.19
N GLN A 32 -2.58 -15.21 -7.63
CA GLN A 32 -2.92 -16.64 -7.66
C GLN A 32 -3.04 -17.23 -6.26
N LEU A 33 -2.16 -16.82 -5.33
CA LEU A 33 -2.21 -17.24 -3.94
C LEU A 33 -3.47 -16.74 -3.22
N ILE A 34 -3.87 -15.48 -3.46
CA ILE A 34 -5.02 -14.89 -2.77
C ILE A 34 -6.38 -15.19 -3.41
N SER A 35 -6.39 -15.53 -4.71
CA SER A 35 -7.60 -15.82 -5.50
C SER A 35 -7.44 -17.11 -6.30
N PRO A 36 -7.36 -18.28 -5.63
CA PRO A 36 -7.17 -19.56 -6.32
C PRO A 36 -8.34 -19.84 -7.26
N SER A 37 -8.05 -19.95 -8.55
CA SER A 37 -9.03 -20.18 -9.61
C SER A 37 -9.44 -21.67 -9.63
N LYS A 38 -10.30 -22.08 -8.70
CA LYS A 38 -10.91 -23.43 -8.56
C LYS A 38 -9.96 -24.58 -8.18
N ALA A 39 -10.35 -25.30 -7.12
CA ALA A 39 -9.96 -26.67 -6.79
C ALA A 39 -8.45 -26.98 -6.79
N SER A 40 -7.65 -26.12 -6.16
CA SER A 40 -6.38 -26.58 -5.60
C SER A 40 -6.71 -27.57 -4.49
N ASP A 41 -6.22 -28.80 -4.61
CA ASP A 41 -6.44 -29.95 -3.73
C ASP A 41 -6.65 -29.57 -2.26
N GLU A 42 -7.60 -30.23 -1.60
CA GLU A 42 -7.97 -30.13 -0.17
C GLU A 42 -6.84 -30.47 0.83
N SER A 43 -5.57 -30.31 0.43
CA SER A 43 -4.38 -30.62 1.22
C SER A 43 -3.28 -29.55 1.19
N SER A 44 -3.47 -28.42 0.49
CA SER A 44 -2.51 -27.31 0.59
C SER A 44 -2.53 -26.77 2.02
N ASN A 45 -1.47 -27.07 2.78
CA ASN A 45 -1.26 -26.58 4.13
C ASN A 45 -1.40 -25.04 4.13
N GLU A 46 -2.45 -24.51 4.78
CA GLU A 46 -2.74 -23.07 4.84
C GLU A 46 -1.51 -22.29 5.36
N GLU A 47 -0.74 -22.90 6.25
CA GLU A 47 0.51 -22.37 6.77
C GLU A 47 1.57 -22.19 5.67
N THR A 48 1.80 -23.20 4.84
CA THR A 48 2.72 -23.11 3.69
C THR A 48 2.27 -22.08 2.67
N GLN A 49 0.95 -21.96 2.44
CA GLN A 49 0.44 -20.94 1.52
C GLN A 49 0.56 -19.52 2.11
N ARG A 50 0.42 -19.37 3.43
CA ARG A 50 0.70 -18.13 4.16
C ARG A 50 2.18 -17.74 4.07
N GLU A 51 3.10 -18.69 4.27
CA GLU A 51 4.54 -18.47 4.13
C GLU A 51 4.91 -18.01 2.70
N LEU A 52 4.39 -18.71 1.68
CA LEU A 52 4.60 -18.33 0.27
C LEU A 52 4.07 -16.92 -0.03
N LEU A 53 2.88 -16.58 0.49
CA LEU A 53 2.34 -15.23 0.32
C LEU A 53 3.26 -14.18 0.93
N GLN A 54 3.74 -14.39 2.15
CA GLN A 54 4.63 -13.46 2.84
C GLN A 54 5.96 -13.28 2.08
N GLN A 55 6.52 -14.37 1.56
CA GLN A 55 7.73 -14.34 0.75
C GLN A 55 7.55 -13.54 -0.56
N GLU A 56 6.41 -13.72 -1.24
CA GLU A 56 6.11 -12.95 -2.45
C GLU A 56 5.85 -11.47 -2.12
N LEU A 57 5.20 -11.16 -0.99
CA LEU A 57 5.02 -9.78 -0.52
C LEU A 57 6.35 -9.10 -0.19
N GLU A 58 7.29 -9.80 0.44
CA GLU A 58 8.66 -9.31 0.66
C GLU A 58 9.40 -9.07 -0.66
N SER A 59 9.27 -10.01 -1.60
CA SER A 59 9.85 -9.86 -2.94
C SER A 59 9.30 -8.63 -3.65
N LEU A 60 8.01 -8.33 -3.48
CA LEU A 60 7.39 -7.11 -4.02
C LEU A 60 7.96 -5.83 -3.40
N LEU A 61 8.24 -5.83 -2.10
CA LEU A 61 8.92 -4.71 -1.42
C LEU A 61 10.33 -4.49 -1.93
N VAL A 62 11.08 -5.55 -2.27
CA VAL A 62 12.44 -5.43 -2.82
C VAL A 62 12.42 -4.63 -4.13
N TYR A 63 11.46 -4.88 -5.01
CA TYR A 63 11.26 -4.06 -6.22
C TYR A 63 10.84 -2.61 -5.93
N GLY A 64 10.34 -2.37 -4.72
CA GLY A 64 10.03 -1.04 -4.20
C GLY A 64 11.22 -0.09 -4.10
N ASN A 65 12.45 -0.62 -4.08
CA ASN A 65 13.67 0.19 -4.07
C ASN A 65 13.92 0.90 -5.41
N GLU A 66 13.40 0.38 -6.51
CA GLU A 66 13.57 0.97 -7.86
C GLU A 66 12.42 1.92 -8.22
N ARG A 67 11.22 1.58 -7.75
CA ARG A 67 9.95 2.19 -8.14
C ARG A 67 8.97 2.19 -6.99
N TRP A 68 8.11 3.20 -6.93
CA TRP A 68 7.13 3.32 -5.86
C TRP A 68 5.92 2.40 -6.07
N GLU A 69 5.65 1.99 -7.31
CA GLU A 69 4.46 1.21 -7.66
C GLU A 69 4.37 -0.13 -6.91
N PRO A 70 5.43 -0.96 -6.83
CA PRO A 70 5.43 -2.19 -6.03
C PRO A 70 5.14 -1.94 -4.54
N VAL A 71 5.70 -0.87 -3.96
CA VAL A 71 5.43 -0.49 -2.55
C VAL A 71 3.95 -0.19 -2.35
N ALA A 72 3.36 0.61 -3.24
CA ALA A 72 1.95 0.96 -3.14
C ALA A 72 1.05 -0.28 -3.25
N VAL A 73 1.40 -1.23 -4.14
CA VAL A 73 0.68 -2.50 -4.26
C VAL A 73 0.84 -3.34 -3.01
N PHE A 74 2.05 -3.50 -2.47
CA PHE A 74 2.30 -4.19 -1.21
C PHE A 74 1.42 -3.66 -0.08
N LEU A 75 1.44 -2.34 0.16
CA LEU A 75 0.68 -1.70 1.23
C LEU A 75 -0.83 -1.94 1.07
N VAL A 76 -1.34 -1.86 -0.15
CA VAL A 76 -2.76 -2.09 -0.46
C VAL A 76 -3.17 -3.55 -0.25
N VAL A 77 -2.30 -4.50 -0.62
CA VAL A 77 -2.56 -5.94 -0.44
C VAL A 77 -2.59 -6.29 1.04
N VAL A 78 -1.57 -5.89 1.81
CA VAL A 78 -1.51 -6.11 3.26
C VAL A 78 -2.75 -5.52 3.95
N ARG A 79 -3.11 -4.29 3.60
CA ARG A 79 -4.30 -3.62 4.14
C ARG A 79 -5.58 -4.40 3.82
N ASP A 80 -5.80 -4.80 2.57
CA ASP A 80 -7.02 -5.52 2.17
C ASP A 80 -7.12 -6.90 2.85
N LEU A 81 -6.01 -7.64 2.96
CA LEU A 81 -5.96 -8.92 3.65
C LEU A 81 -6.31 -8.79 5.14
N LEU A 82 -5.69 -7.83 5.83
CA LEU A 82 -5.97 -7.57 7.25
C LEU A 82 -7.40 -7.09 7.46
N SER A 83 -7.89 -6.16 6.63
CA SER A 83 -9.26 -5.64 6.73
C SER A 83 -10.29 -6.75 6.63
N ARG A 84 -10.13 -7.67 5.67
CA ARG A 84 -11.04 -8.80 5.49
C ARG A 84 -10.95 -9.81 6.63
N HIS A 85 -9.75 -10.12 7.11
CA HIS A 85 -9.57 -10.99 8.28
C HIS A 85 -10.23 -10.42 9.54
N LEU A 86 -10.12 -9.11 9.75
CA LEU A 86 -10.74 -8.39 10.86
C LEU A 86 -12.21 -8.03 10.62
N GLN A 87 -12.78 -8.41 9.46
CA GLN A 87 -14.16 -8.10 9.05
C GLN A 87 -14.50 -6.60 9.14
N LEU A 88 -13.54 -5.75 8.79
CA LEU A 88 -13.74 -4.30 8.78
C LEU A 88 -14.61 -3.91 7.58
N GLN A 89 -15.47 -2.92 7.78
CA GLN A 89 -16.21 -2.30 6.68
C GLN A 89 -15.22 -1.71 5.67
N ASP A 90 -15.58 -1.79 4.39
CA ASP A 90 -14.77 -1.24 3.31
C ASP A 90 -14.62 0.29 3.50
N LEU A 91 -13.43 0.71 3.93
CA LEU A 91 -13.09 2.12 4.16
C LEU A 91 -13.16 2.95 2.87
N ASP A 92 -13.13 2.29 1.70
CA ASP A 92 -13.20 2.92 0.38
C ASP A 92 -14.64 2.85 -0.22
N ALA A 93 -15.61 2.26 0.47
CA ALA A 93 -17.00 2.26 0.03
C ALA A 93 -17.63 3.63 0.25
N ASN A 94 -17.90 4.36 -0.83
CA ASN A 94 -18.82 5.50 -0.80
C ASN A 94 -20.16 5.03 -0.21
N THR A 95 -20.56 5.65 0.90
CA THR A 95 -21.71 5.27 1.74
C THR A 95 -23.08 5.36 1.07
N ASP A 96 -23.16 5.84 -0.17
CA ASP A 96 -24.45 6.12 -0.82
C ASP A 96 -24.93 5.00 -1.77
N PHE A 97 -24.06 4.13 -2.28
CA PHE A 97 -24.43 3.03 -3.20
C PHE A 97 -23.46 1.86 -3.10
N SER A 98 -23.44 1.18 -1.95
CA SER A 98 -22.61 -0.01 -1.77
C SER A 98 -23.47 -1.26 -2.03
N LEU A 99 -23.36 -1.87 -3.21
CA LEU A 99 -23.69 -3.29 -3.36
C LEU A 99 -22.86 -4.07 -2.33
N PRO A 100 -23.40 -5.14 -1.70
CA PRO A 100 -22.60 -5.96 -0.82
C PRO A 100 -21.35 -6.38 -1.61
N PRO A 101 -20.14 -6.10 -1.11
CA PRO A 101 -18.93 -6.48 -1.81
C PRO A 101 -19.03 -7.99 -2.00
N ALA A 102 -18.97 -8.45 -3.24
CA ALA A 102 -18.70 -9.85 -3.49
C ALA A 102 -17.34 -10.12 -2.86
N GLU A 103 -17.35 -10.60 -1.61
CA GLU A 103 -16.16 -11.00 -0.89
C GLU A 103 -15.60 -12.17 -1.67
N LEU A 104 -14.54 -11.92 -2.44
CA LEU A 104 -13.74 -13.02 -2.93
C LEU A 104 -13.24 -13.77 -1.69
N PRO A 105 -13.47 -15.09 -1.61
CA PRO A 105 -13.01 -15.87 -0.49
C PRO A 105 -11.50 -15.67 -0.38
N LEU A 106 -11.06 -15.17 0.77
CA LEU A 106 -9.66 -15.30 1.12
C LEU A 106 -9.36 -16.79 1.17
N TYR A 107 -8.28 -17.20 0.52
CA TYR A 107 -7.81 -18.59 0.57
C TYR A 107 -7.53 -19.08 2.01
N VAL A 108 -7.30 -18.15 2.94
CA VAL A 108 -7.12 -18.43 4.36
C VAL A 108 -8.42 -18.14 5.10
N SER A 109 -9.15 -19.20 5.45
CA SER A 109 -10.40 -19.07 6.22
C SER A 109 -10.24 -19.50 7.68
N SER A 110 -9.21 -20.29 8.02
CA SER A 110 -9.03 -20.83 9.37
C SER A 110 -7.92 -20.16 10.19
N ILE A 111 -6.89 -19.60 9.55
CA ILE A 111 -5.80 -18.86 10.21
C ILE A 111 -5.73 -17.39 9.74
N ALA A 112 -4.92 -16.57 10.40
CA ALA A 112 -4.67 -15.20 9.95
C ALA A 112 -3.86 -15.20 8.63
N PRO A 113 -4.20 -14.34 7.65
CA PRO A 113 -3.53 -14.33 6.35
C PRO A 113 -2.06 -13.88 6.43
N LEU A 114 -1.69 -13.18 7.51
CA LEU A 114 -0.34 -12.73 7.80
C LEU A 114 0.01 -13.16 9.23
N SER A 115 1.28 -13.51 9.48
CA SER A 115 1.77 -13.79 10.83
C SER A 115 2.03 -12.48 11.58
N ASP A 116 1.97 -12.53 12.92
CA ASP A 116 2.32 -11.39 13.76
C ASP A 116 3.79 -10.98 13.56
N ASP A 117 4.68 -11.96 13.34
CA ASP A 117 6.08 -11.72 13.00
C ASP A 117 6.21 -10.94 11.69
N PHE A 118 5.44 -11.27 10.65
CA PHE A 118 5.45 -10.53 9.40
C PHE A 118 4.95 -9.09 9.57
N VAL A 119 3.89 -8.88 10.36
CA VAL A 119 3.38 -7.54 10.64
C VAL A 119 4.42 -6.71 11.39
N THR A 120 5.06 -7.29 12.39
CA THR A 120 6.01 -6.57 13.26
C THR A 120 7.42 -6.42 12.66
N GLN A 121 7.88 -7.36 11.84
CA GLN A 121 9.24 -7.36 11.27
C GLN A 121 9.30 -6.88 9.82
N THR A 122 8.22 -6.98 9.05
CA THR A 122 8.20 -6.60 7.62
C THR A 122 7.29 -5.39 7.39
N VAL A 123 6.04 -5.44 7.84
CA VAL A 123 5.07 -4.34 7.60
C VAL A 123 5.48 -3.08 8.37
N LYS A 124 5.88 -3.22 9.64
CA LYS A 124 6.33 -2.08 10.46
C LYS A 124 7.45 -1.26 9.81
N PRO A 125 8.63 -1.83 9.47
CA PRO A 125 9.69 -1.03 8.85
C PRO A 125 9.27 -0.46 7.49
N ALA A 126 8.48 -1.20 6.70
CA ALA A 126 7.96 -0.68 5.43
C ALA A 126 7.09 0.56 5.66
N VAL A 127 6.23 0.57 6.69
CA VAL A 127 5.42 1.74 7.05
C VAL A 127 6.31 2.90 7.50
N HIS A 128 7.26 2.69 8.41
CA HIS A 128 8.16 3.75 8.86
C HIS A 128 8.94 4.40 7.71
N GLN A 129 9.48 3.56 6.82
CA GLN A 129 10.26 4.01 5.66
C GLN A 129 9.44 4.85 4.69
N HIS A 130 8.13 4.57 4.57
CA HIS A 130 7.29 5.15 3.52
C HIS A 130 6.25 6.16 4.04
N MET A 131 6.23 6.45 5.35
CA MET A 131 5.26 7.40 5.92
C MET A 131 5.46 8.83 5.40
N GLU A 132 6.70 9.23 5.14
CA GLU A 132 7.05 10.53 4.57
C GLU A 132 7.48 10.44 3.10
N TYR A 133 7.05 9.39 2.41
CA TYR A 133 7.45 9.15 1.03
C TYR A 133 6.99 10.26 0.08
N TYR A 134 7.80 10.61 -0.91
CA TYR A 134 7.52 11.74 -1.80
C TYR A 134 6.25 11.51 -2.64
N GLU A 135 5.99 10.27 -3.09
CA GLU A 135 4.81 9.92 -3.89
C GLU A 135 3.55 9.96 -3.00
N PRO A 136 2.56 10.84 -3.27
CA PRO A 136 1.36 10.98 -2.45
C PRO A 136 0.53 9.70 -2.34
N ARG A 137 0.53 8.87 -3.39
CA ARG A 137 -0.20 7.60 -3.40
C ARG A 137 0.34 6.60 -2.38
N VAL A 138 1.66 6.58 -2.18
CA VAL A 138 2.30 5.72 -1.18
C VAL A 138 1.92 6.22 0.22
N ARG A 139 2.00 7.53 0.48
CA ARG A 139 1.58 8.11 1.77
C ARG A 139 0.13 7.81 2.10
N MET A 140 -0.76 7.92 1.12
CA MET A 140 -2.18 7.56 1.28
C MET A 140 -2.35 6.07 1.61
N ALA A 141 -1.62 5.18 0.93
CA ALA A 141 -1.65 3.75 1.21
C ALA A 141 -1.15 3.43 2.62
N VAL A 142 -0.08 4.11 3.07
CA VAL A 142 0.44 4.01 4.45
C VAL A 142 -0.61 4.47 5.45
N ALA A 143 -1.22 5.64 5.27
CA ALA A 143 -2.24 6.15 6.19
C ALA A 143 -3.45 5.20 6.32
N LYS A 144 -3.92 4.66 5.19
CA LYS A 144 -5.01 3.67 5.20
C LYS A 144 -4.61 2.37 5.89
N LEU A 145 -3.38 1.91 5.68
CA LEU A 145 -2.86 0.72 6.36
C LEU A 145 -2.72 0.94 7.87
N LEU A 146 -2.20 2.09 8.30
CA LEU A 146 -2.15 2.46 9.72
C LEU A 146 -3.53 2.44 10.38
N GLY A 147 -4.56 2.90 9.68
CA GLY A 147 -5.94 2.82 10.15
C GLY A 147 -6.41 1.38 10.40
N VAL A 148 -6.04 0.44 9.54
CA VAL A 148 -6.36 -0.99 9.70
C VAL A 148 -5.51 -1.63 10.80
N LEU A 149 -4.21 -1.32 10.87
CA LEU A 149 -3.33 -1.78 11.93
C LEU A 149 -3.80 -1.29 13.31
N ALA A 150 -4.35 -0.08 13.41
CA ALA A 150 -4.91 0.43 14.66
C ALA A 150 -6.19 -0.32 15.09
N LYS A 151 -6.89 -0.98 14.15
CA LYS A 151 -7.99 -1.90 14.48
C LYS A 151 -7.51 -3.27 14.90
N TRP A 152 -6.34 -3.70 14.42
CA TRP A 152 -5.67 -4.92 14.86
C TRP A 152 -5.08 -4.76 16.27
N ASP A 153 -4.21 -3.77 16.47
CA ASP A 153 -3.62 -3.43 17.75
C ASP A 153 -3.37 -1.91 17.86
N LEU A 154 -4.33 -1.21 18.49
CA LEU A 154 -4.24 0.23 18.69
C LEU A 154 -3.05 0.62 19.56
N ARG A 155 -2.74 -0.19 20.57
CA ARG A 155 -1.68 0.14 21.54
C ARG A 155 -0.33 0.09 20.84
N TRP A 156 -0.06 -1.00 20.12
CA TRP A 156 1.16 -1.17 19.35
C TRP A 156 1.32 -0.05 18.31
N VAL A 157 0.28 0.27 17.54
CA VAL A 157 0.36 1.38 16.56
C VAL A 157 0.65 2.71 17.23
N THR A 158 0.01 2.99 18.36
CA THR A 158 0.21 4.24 19.10
C THR A 158 1.63 4.35 19.64
N GLU A 159 2.18 3.27 20.19
CA GLU A 159 3.54 3.25 20.75
C GLU A 159 4.61 3.39 19.64
N GLU A 160 4.45 2.71 18.50
CA GLU A 160 5.46 2.69 17.44
C GLU A 160 5.41 3.91 16.51
N PHE A 161 4.23 4.35 16.06
CA PHE A 161 4.13 5.33 14.96
C PHE A 161 3.80 6.76 15.41
N THR A 162 3.23 6.96 16.61
CA THR A 162 2.86 8.31 17.09
C THR A 162 4.03 9.30 17.08
N PRO A 163 5.26 8.95 17.50
CA PRO A 163 6.38 9.90 17.47
C PRO A 163 6.61 10.47 16.06
N GLN A 164 6.70 9.59 15.06
CA GLN A 164 6.96 10.01 13.68
C GLN A 164 5.75 10.72 13.05
N ILE A 165 4.51 10.35 13.42
CA ILE A 165 3.29 11.08 12.98
C ILE A 165 3.28 12.50 13.54
N VAL A 166 3.57 12.65 14.84
CA VAL A 166 3.62 13.95 15.51
C VAL A 166 4.71 14.82 14.89
N ASP A 167 5.91 14.27 14.69
CA ASP A 167 7.01 14.99 14.04
C ASP A 167 6.61 15.48 12.64
N SER A 168 5.94 14.64 11.86
CA SER A 168 5.47 14.99 10.51
C SER A 168 4.41 16.11 10.54
N VAL A 169 3.47 16.06 11.49
CA VAL A 169 2.44 17.10 11.66
C VAL A 169 3.07 18.40 12.13
N VAL A 170 3.96 18.36 13.12
CA VAL A 170 4.67 19.54 13.62
C VAL A 170 5.51 20.17 12.52
N ALA A 171 6.26 19.37 11.75
CA ALA A 171 7.03 19.85 10.62
C ALA A 171 6.13 20.56 9.59
N ASN A 172 4.98 19.98 9.23
CA ASN A 172 4.04 20.59 8.30
C ASN A 172 3.40 21.88 8.85
N LEU A 173 3.05 21.93 10.13
CA LEU A 173 2.48 23.13 10.77
C LEU A 173 3.53 24.25 10.97
N SER A 174 4.80 23.88 11.14
CA SER A 174 5.91 24.82 11.30
C SER A 174 6.40 25.43 9.98
N ARG A 175 5.99 24.88 8.83
CA ARG A 175 6.20 25.51 7.52
C ARG A 175 5.27 26.72 7.45
N SER A 176 5.84 27.92 7.60
CA SER A 176 5.07 29.18 7.52
C SER A 176 4.29 29.25 6.21
N PRO A 177 3.02 29.72 6.21
CA PRO A 177 2.25 29.96 4.98
C PRO A 177 2.87 31.03 4.06
N ASP A 178 3.90 31.76 4.52
CA ASP A 178 4.54 32.87 3.79
C ASP A 178 5.54 32.43 2.69
N PHE A 179 5.65 31.13 2.36
CA PHE A 179 6.67 30.63 1.42
C PHE A 179 6.15 30.26 0.02
N GLU A 180 4.87 30.46 -0.27
CA GLU A 180 4.30 30.26 -1.63
C GLU A 180 3.91 31.57 -2.35
N GLU A 181 4.26 32.75 -1.82
CA GLU A 181 3.99 34.04 -2.49
C GLU A 181 5.24 34.74 -3.08
N THR A 182 6.42 34.10 -3.04
CA THR A 182 7.62 34.62 -3.74
C THR A 182 8.30 33.51 -4.55
N GLY A 183 7.99 33.45 -5.84
CA GLY A 183 8.66 32.57 -6.80
C GLY A 183 8.04 32.55 -8.19
N PHE A 184 6.84 33.11 -8.35
CA PHE A 184 6.23 33.44 -9.64
C PHE A 184 5.90 34.92 -9.67
N ASP A 185 6.92 35.77 -9.68
CA ASP A 185 6.90 37.03 -10.43
C ASP A 185 8.32 37.59 -10.52
N GLU A 186 8.64 38.12 -11.71
CA GLU A 186 9.85 38.85 -12.10
C GLU A 186 11.10 38.03 -12.53
N LEU A 187 11.02 37.47 -13.74
CA LEU A 187 12.00 37.73 -14.80
C LEU A 187 11.42 37.34 -16.18
N ASP A 188 10.32 38.00 -16.53
CA ASP A 188 9.99 38.25 -17.93
C ASP A 188 10.85 39.46 -18.37
N ASP A 189 12.10 39.18 -18.73
CA ASP A 189 12.99 40.18 -19.35
C ASP A 189 14.11 39.46 -20.11
N ASN A 190 13.76 38.83 -21.24
CA ASN A 190 14.64 38.68 -22.40
C ASN A 190 13.83 38.19 -23.62
N VAL A 191 13.00 39.10 -24.15
CA VAL A 191 12.71 39.12 -25.59
C VAL A 191 14.03 39.37 -26.34
N SER A 192 14.44 38.44 -27.20
CA SER A 192 15.19 38.81 -28.42
C SER A 192 15.04 37.76 -29.53
N ASN A 193 14.12 38.08 -30.44
CA ASN A 193 13.99 37.77 -31.87
C ASN A 193 14.74 36.57 -32.48
N ASN A 194 13.95 35.63 -33.02
CA ASN A 194 14.25 35.06 -34.33
C ASN A 194 14.17 36.17 -35.40
N GLY A 195 15.29 36.55 -36.02
CA GLY A 195 15.29 37.30 -37.28
C GLY A 195 16.44 38.30 -37.49
N MET A 196 17.65 37.80 -37.72
CA MET A 196 18.57 38.24 -38.79
C MET A 196 19.63 37.16 -39.02
#